data_AF-A0A498NYD7-F1
#
_entry.id   AF-A0A498NYD7-F1
#
_cell.length_a   1.000
_cell.length_b   1.000
_cell.length_c   1.000
_cell.angle_alpha   90.00
_cell.angle_beta   90.00
_cell.angle_gamma   90.00
#
_symmetry.space_group_name_H-M   'P 1'
#
loop_
_entity.id
_entity.type
_entity.pdbx_description
1 polymer ?
#
loop_
_entity_poly.entity_id
_entity_poly.type
_entity_poly.pdbx_seq_one_letter_code
_entity_poly.pdbx_strand_id
1 'polypeptide(L)'
;MPPTTELENGLRNGVYLGKLAKFFAPQLVSEKKIYDRDQSRYKIFYPETTDVYDRKNMPKVIYCIHALSLYLYKLGIAPQIQDLLGKVDFTEEEISNMRKELDKYGIQMPAFSKIGGILANELSVDEAACHAEGTMVALQNPNALLRNTQKPLAQAYQDTLSKAKRKKEDQASGRRSSVATEERDVYEELLTQQEIQSSVNHVNTSAAIQQLNQALDVEDEKALLASLRLPALGLVGVLDDNSCFYLEHFKSYREHKVKDAGASAQLEREELQKVITSCNEIAEAEKRKQEAVVAINAAIRKGVPEETVEALLNPEAQLPIVYHTAASLYQAELFSLQLGCQNKAGLTHEELCVAVEMLSAVSVLNEVLDTKDSVAVIEQLSDSPLGFSGLDADNLQRYADTLIRLRAESLAQGKEFLTWNDVQKCIDTVNVQVHEEHESKYF
;
A
#
# COMPACT_ATOMS: atom_id res chain seq x y z
N MET A 1 40.00 16.22 -18.62
CA MET A 1 39.77 17.08 -19.81
C MET A 1 40.51 18.38 -19.57
N PRO A 2 41.05 19.03 -20.61
CA PRO A 2 41.62 20.37 -20.49
C PRO A 2 40.53 21.42 -20.16
N PRO A 3 40.89 22.62 -19.68
CA PRO A 3 39.98 23.75 -19.54
C PRO A 3 39.31 24.12 -20.88
N THR A 4 38.13 24.75 -20.84
CA THR A 4 37.35 25.10 -22.05
C THR A 4 38.13 25.93 -23.06
N THR A 5 38.98 26.87 -22.60
CA THR A 5 39.85 27.71 -23.43
C THR A 5 40.97 26.95 -24.12
N GLU A 6 41.34 25.78 -23.61
CA GLU A 6 42.39 24.91 -24.15
C GLU A 6 41.82 23.66 -24.83
N LEU A 7 40.50 23.46 -24.78
CA LEU A 7 39.84 22.25 -25.25
C LEU A 7 40.08 22.01 -26.74
N GLU A 8 39.96 23.06 -27.56
CA GLU A 8 40.26 23.00 -28.98
C GLU A 8 41.67 22.46 -29.25
N ASN A 9 42.66 22.92 -28.48
CA ASN A 9 44.05 22.47 -28.61
C ASN A 9 44.21 21.02 -28.15
N GLY A 10 43.53 20.63 -27.07
CA GLY A 10 43.52 19.26 -26.58
C GLY A 10 42.88 18.25 -27.53
N LEU A 11 41.91 18.67 -28.36
CA LEU A 11 41.28 17.80 -29.36
C LEU A 11 42.16 17.55 -30.59
N ARG A 12 43.16 18.41 -30.88
CA ARG A 12 43.98 18.32 -32.11
C ARG A 12 44.79 17.04 -32.21
N ASN A 13 45.25 16.48 -31.10
CA ASN A 13 46.02 15.24 -31.12
C ASN A 13 45.15 14.00 -31.40
N GLY A 14 43.83 14.14 -31.54
CA GLY A 14 42.90 13.06 -31.87
C GLY A 14 42.69 12.03 -30.76
N VAL A 15 43.40 12.13 -29.63
CA VAL A 15 43.34 11.15 -28.53
C VAL A 15 41.95 11.12 -27.89
N TYR A 16 41.36 12.29 -27.62
CA TYR A 16 40.02 12.38 -27.04
C TYR A 16 38.93 11.89 -28.01
N LEU A 17 39.07 12.19 -29.31
CA LEU A 17 38.16 11.69 -30.35
C LEU A 17 38.25 10.16 -30.49
N GLY A 18 39.46 9.60 -30.42
CA GLY A 18 39.68 8.15 -30.40
C GLY A 18 39.08 7.47 -29.17
N LYS A 19 39.18 8.10 -28.00
CA LYS A 19 38.52 7.62 -26.76
C LYS A 19 36.99 7.69 -26.87
N LEU A 20 36.44 8.76 -27.45
CA LEU A 20 35.01 8.89 -27.70
C LEU A 20 34.52 7.83 -28.70
N ALA A 21 35.25 7.58 -29.78
CA ALA A 21 34.94 6.52 -30.74
C ALA A 21 34.98 5.11 -30.11
N LYS A 22 35.93 4.86 -29.19
CA LYS A 22 35.97 3.63 -28.41
C LYS A 22 34.74 3.46 -27.51
N PHE A 23 34.23 4.55 -26.94
CA PHE A 23 33.08 4.52 -26.04
C PHE A 23 31.80 4.02 -26.74
N PHE A 24 31.46 4.54 -27.92
CA PHE A 24 30.22 4.16 -28.60
C PHE A 24 30.39 3.05 -29.66
N ALA A 25 31.61 2.78 -30.13
CA ALA A 25 31.90 1.74 -31.12
C ALA A 25 33.17 0.92 -30.78
N PRO A 26 33.17 0.18 -29.66
CA PRO A 26 34.37 -0.51 -29.16
C PRO A 26 34.91 -1.59 -30.09
N GLN A 27 34.11 -2.09 -31.03
CA GLN A 27 34.48 -3.08 -32.05
C GLN A 27 35.24 -2.48 -33.25
N LEU A 28 35.06 -1.18 -33.54
CA LEU A 28 35.71 -0.49 -34.66
C LEU A 28 37.07 0.09 -34.27
N VAL A 29 37.25 0.44 -32.98
CA VAL A 29 38.47 1.08 -32.47
C VAL A 29 39.13 0.21 -31.40
N SER A 30 40.36 -0.24 -31.68
CA SER A 30 41.20 -0.96 -30.72
C SER A 30 41.99 0.02 -29.86
N GLU A 31 42.00 -0.17 -28.54
CA GLU A 31 42.72 0.69 -27.61
C GLU A 31 44.23 0.74 -27.89
N LYS A 32 44.79 -0.35 -28.43
CA LYS A 32 46.21 -0.44 -28.79
C LYS A 32 46.58 0.40 -30.02
N LYS A 33 45.59 0.88 -30.77
CA LYS A 33 45.78 1.70 -31.99
C LYS A 33 45.68 3.21 -31.72
N ILE A 34 45.35 3.62 -30.49
CA ILE A 34 45.35 5.04 -30.10
C ILE A 34 46.79 5.42 -29.71
N TYR A 35 47.43 6.23 -30.55
CA TYR A 35 48.78 6.73 -30.30
C TYR A 35 48.81 7.64 -29.06
N ASP A 36 49.83 7.47 -28.21
CA ASP A 36 50.03 8.21 -26.94
C ASP A 36 48.74 8.44 -26.14
N ARG A 37 47.99 7.35 -25.88
CA ARG A 37 46.70 7.34 -25.17
C ARG A 37 46.69 8.14 -23.86
N ASP A 38 47.79 8.08 -23.12
CA ASP A 38 47.93 8.71 -21.81
C ASP A 38 48.55 10.12 -21.90
N GLN A 39 48.78 10.61 -23.13
CA GLN A 39 49.35 11.91 -23.47
C GLN A 39 50.69 12.18 -22.74
N SER A 40 51.45 11.10 -22.50
CA SER A 40 52.70 11.10 -21.73
C SER A 40 53.88 11.57 -22.58
N ARG A 41 53.84 11.35 -23.90
CA ARG A 41 54.90 11.72 -24.84
C ARG A 41 54.68 13.13 -25.40
N TYR A 42 53.42 13.53 -25.60
CA TYR A 42 53.05 14.90 -25.98
C TYR A 42 53.39 15.96 -24.92
N LYS A 43 53.56 15.56 -23.65
CA LYS A 43 54.03 16.46 -22.57
C LYS A 43 55.53 16.77 -22.61
N ILE A 44 56.33 15.97 -23.30
CA ILE A 44 57.82 16.03 -23.25
C ILE A 44 58.40 16.57 -24.57
N PHE A 45 57.76 16.29 -25.70
CA PHE A 45 58.14 16.85 -27.01
C PHE A 45 56.93 17.55 -27.61
N TYR A 46 57.02 18.87 -27.82
CA TYR A 46 56.11 19.59 -28.71
C TYR A 46 56.42 19.13 -30.13
N PRO A 47 55.52 18.41 -30.83
CA PRO A 47 55.80 18.01 -32.20
C PRO A 47 55.71 19.23 -33.10
N GLU A 48 56.84 19.64 -33.67
CA GLU A 48 56.89 20.40 -34.92
C GLU A 48 56.66 19.44 -36.09
N THR A 49 55.42 18.98 -36.30
CA THR A 49 55.04 18.23 -37.50
C THR A 49 53.64 18.61 -37.93
N THR A 50 53.61 19.48 -38.94
CA THR A 50 52.72 19.51 -40.10
C THR A 50 51.59 18.46 -40.12
N ASP A 51 50.35 18.97 -40.21
CA ASP A 51 49.09 18.29 -40.58
C ASP A 51 48.43 17.28 -39.62
N VAL A 52 48.04 17.73 -38.42
CA VAL A 52 47.02 17.02 -37.60
C VAL A 52 45.91 17.99 -37.16
N TYR A 53 45.19 18.56 -38.12
CA TYR A 53 44.16 19.61 -38.03
C TYR A 53 44.70 21.04 -37.81
N ASP A 54 44.94 21.71 -38.94
CA ASP A 54 44.95 23.17 -39.03
C ASP A 54 43.72 23.72 -38.25
N ARG A 55 43.96 24.60 -37.26
CA ARG A 55 42.92 25.22 -36.38
C ARG A 55 41.74 25.83 -37.16
N LYS A 56 41.93 26.04 -38.46
CA LYS A 56 40.95 26.50 -39.47
C LYS A 56 39.60 25.76 -39.45
N ASN A 57 39.56 24.48 -39.05
CA ASN A 57 38.33 23.67 -39.07
C ASN A 57 37.78 23.30 -37.68
N MET A 58 38.34 23.85 -36.59
CA MET A 58 37.93 23.46 -35.24
C MET A 58 36.44 23.71 -34.94
N PRO A 59 35.82 24.84 -35.36
CA PRO A 59 34.38 25.03 -35.16
C PRO A 59 33.51 23.94 -35.81
N LYS A 60 33.95 23.36 -36.94
CA LYS A 60 33.27 22.22 -37.58
C LYS A 60 33.43 20.93 -36.78
N VAL A 61 34.58 20.70 -36.14
CA VAL A 61 34.80 19.54 -35.26
C VAL A 61 33.89 19.63 -34.04
N ILE A 62 33.80 20.80 -33.41
CA ILE A 62 32.86 21.03 -32.30
C ILE A 62 31.42 20.81 -32.77
N TYR A 63 31.04 21.34 -33.94
CA TYR A 63 29.73 21.08 -34.55
C TYR A 63 29.44 19.59 -34.75
N CYS A 64 30.40 18.82 -35.27
CA CYS A 64 30.26 17.37 -35.44
C CYS A 64 30.14 16.63 -34.09
N ILE A 65 30.81 17.09 -33.03
CA ILE A 65 30.66 16.52 -31.68
C ILE A 65 29.25 16.77 -31.15
N HIS A 66 28.70 17.98 -31.34
CA HIS A 66 27.30 18.29 -30.97
C HIS A 66 26.30 17.41 -31.75
N ALA A 67 26.51 17.24 -33.06
CA ALA A 67 25.70 16.35 -33.91
C ALA A 67 25.79 14.89 -33.46
N LEU A 68 27.00 14.39 -33.17
CA LEU A 68 27.23 13.05 -32.67
C LEU A 68 26.59 12.83 -31.29
N SER A 69 26.67 13.82 -30.40
CA SER A 69 26.02 13.76 -29.09
C SER A 69 24.51 13.59 -29.23
N LEU A 70 23.88 14.33 -30.15
CA LEU A 70 22.45 14.18 -30.43
C LEU A 70 22.12 12.79 -30.97
N TYR A 71 22.92 12.28 -31.91
CA TYR A 71 22.75 10.95 -32.48
C TYR A 71 22.85 9.84 -31.42
N LEU A 72 23.88 9.88 -30.59
CA LEU A 72 24.09 8.89 -29.52
C LEU A 72 23.02 8.97 -28.43
N TYR A 73 22.50 10.17 -28.15
CA TYR A 73 21.35 10.33 -27.26
C TYR A 73 20.08 9.69 -27.83
N LYS A 74 19.76 9.93 -29.12
CA LYS A 74 18.61 9.29 -29.77
C LYS A 74 18.67 7.76 -29.76
N LEU A 75 19.87 7.19 -29.81
CA LEU A 75 20.08 5.74 -29.71
C LEU A 75 20.10 5.21 -28.26
N GLY A 76 20.00 6.07 -27.24
CA GLY A 76 20.08 5.68 -25.82
C GLY A 76 21.47 5.22 -25.39
N ILE A 77 22.53 5.63 -26.10
CA ILE A 77 23.93 5.25 -25.83
C ILE A 77 24.62 6.27 -24.93
N ALA A 78 24.27 7.56 -25.04
CA ALA A 78 24.89 8.65 -24.30
C ALA A 78 23.84 9.62 -23.71
N PRO A 79 24.13 10.31 -22.59
CA PRO A 79 23.24 11.34 -22.04
C PRO A 79 23.13 12.57 -22.94
N GLN A 80 22.11 13.39 -22.72
CA GLN A 80 21.89 14.64 -23.44
C GLN A 80 22.96 15.68 -23.09
N ILE A 81 23.50 16.38 -24.10
CA ILE A 81 24.39 17.52 -23.88
C ILE A 81 23.60 18.71 -23.30
N GLN A 82 24.17 19.39 -22.32
CA GLN A 82 23.53 20.53 -21.66
C GLN A 82 23.67 21.80 -22.49
N ASP A 83 22.61 22.63 -22.50
CA ASP A 83 22.70 24.01 -22.99
C ASP A 83 23.16 24.95 -21.88
N LEU A 84 24.34 25.55 -22.11
CA LEU A 84 25.03 26.44 -21.19
C LEU A 84 25.05 27.90 -21.67
N LEU A 85 24.31 28.24 -22.74
CA LEU A 85 24.19 29.62 -23.21
C LEU A 85 23.64 30.52 -22.09
N GLY A 86 24.40 31.55 -21.71
CA GLY A 86 24.03 32.49 -20.63
C GLY A 86 24.12 31.93 -19.21
N LYS A 87 24.64 30.71 -19.02
CA LYS A 87 24.84 30.07 -17.70
C LYS A 87 26.32 29.98 -17.30
N VAL A 88 27.23 30.24 -18.25
CA VAL A 88 28.68 30.23 -18.07
C VAL A 88 29.23 31.54 -18.59
N ASP A 89 30.02 32.21 -17.76
CA ASP A 89 30.70 33.46 -18.09
C ASP A 89 32.16 33.20 -18.50
N PHE A 90 32.63 33.98 -19.47
CA PHE A 90 34.03 34.01 -19.91
C PHE A 90 34.59 35.42 -19.71
N THR A 91 35.90 35.57 -19.54
CA THR A 91 36.49 36.92 -19.41
C THR A 91 36.40 37.69 -20.72
N GLU A 92 36.39 39.02 -20.65
CA GLU A 92 36.40 39.87 -21.85
C GLU A 92 37.64 39.60 -22.72
N GLU A 93 38.78 39.27 -22.12
CA GLU A 93 39.99 38.91 -22.86
C GLU A 93 39.83 37.59 -23.62
N GLU A 94 39.21 36.56 -23.01
CA GLU A 94 38.94 35.27 -23.65
C GLU A 94 38.01 35.42 -24.86
N ILE A 95 36.93 36.19 -24.71
CA ILE A 95 35.96 36.47 -25.77
C ILE A 95 36.62 37.28 -26.89
N SER A 96 37.40 38.31 -26.55
CA SER A 96 38.13 39.15 -27.51
C SER A 96 39.17 38.35 -28.29
N ASN A 97 39.92 37.47 -27.62
CA ASN A 97 40.90 36.60 -28.25
C ASN A 97 40.24 35.60 -29.20
N MET A 98 39.15 34.95 -28.77
CA MET A 98 38.41 34.01 -29.63
C MET A 98 37.82 34.70 -30.87
N ARG A 99 37.25 35.89 -30.72
CA ARG A 99 36.70 36.69 -31.84
C ARG A 99 37.80 37.07 -32.84
N LYS A 100 38.95 37.56 -32.36
CA LYS A 100 40.11 37.86 -33.22
C LYS A 100 40.63 36.63 -33.97
N GLU A 101 40.62 35.46 -33.34
CA GLU A 101 41.03 34.22 -34.00
C GLU A 101 40.04 33.78 -35.09
N LEU A 102 38.74 33.89 -34.85
CA LEU A 102 37.71 33.61 -35.87
C LEU A 102 37.83 34.58 -37.08
N ASP A 103 38.05 35.87 -36.81
CA ASP A 103 38.21 36.91 -37.83
C ASP A 103 39.50 36.72 -38.66
N LYS A 104 40.61 36.35 -38.01
CA LYS A 104 41.92 36.11 -38.65
C LYS A 104 41.87 35.03 -39.73
N TYR A 105 41.01 34.02 -39.57
CA TYR A 105 40.88 32.90 -40.48
C TYR A 105 39.62 32.96 -41.37
N GLY A 106 38.80 34.01 -41.25
CA GLY A 106 37.57 34.20 -42.05
C GLY A 106 36.57 33.04 -41.89
N ILE A 107 36.54 32.39 -40.72
CA ILE A 107 35.77 31.16 -40.51
C ILE A 107 34.28 31.50 -40.38
N GLN A 108 33.46 30.95 -41.29
CA GLN A 108 32.00 31.01 -41.16
C GLN A 108 31.54 30.06 -40.05
N MET A 109 30.77 30.59 -39.10
CA MET A 109 30.29 29.82 -37.96
C MET A 109 29.17 28.85 -38.40
N PRO A 110 29.29 27.53 -38.15
CA PRO A 110 28.22 26.59 -38.41
C PRO A 110 26.97 26.95 -37.60
N ALA A 111 25.77 26.76 -38.17
CA ALA A 111 24.52 27.02 -37.46
C ALA A 111 24.19 25.87 -36.49
N PHE A 112 24.65 25.97 -35.25
CA PHE A 112 24.43 24.96 -34.20
C PHE A 112 22.94 24.71 -33.89
N SER A 113 22.08 25.71 -34.13
CA SER A 113 20.63 25.62 -33.95
C SER A 113 19.92 24.69 -34.96
N LYS A 114 20.56 24.32 -36.08
CA LYS A 114 19.94 23.49 -37.15
C LYS A 114 20.31 22.01 -37.10
N ILE A 115 21.17 21.60 -36.16
CA ILE A 115 21.67 20.21 -36.04
C ILE A 115 20.52 19.21 -35.86
N GLY A 116 19.54 19.53 -35.02
CA GLY A 116 18.42 18.64 -34.71
C GLY A 116 17.51 18.34 -35.90
N GLY A 117 17.24 19.34 -36.74
CA GLY A 117 16.35 19.21 -37.91
C GLY A 117 16.98 18.43 -39.07
N ILE A 118 18.28 18.61 -39.31
CA ILE A 118 19.00 17.91 -40.38
C ILE A 118 19.13 16.41 -40.04
N LEU A 119 19.49 16.08 -38.80
CA LEU A 119 19.58 14.70 -38.34
C LEU A 119 18.22 14.00 -38.26
N ALA A 120 17.12 14.72 -38.03
CA ALA A 120 15.78 14.13 -38.02
C ALA A 120 15.29 13.74 -39.43
N ASN A 121 15.65 14.50 -40.46
CA ASN A 121 15.25 14.23 -41.84
C ASN A 121 16.08 13.11 -42.51
N GLU A 122 17.35 12.92 -42.15
CA GLU A 122 18.20 11.86 -42.73
C GLU A 122 18.15 10.53 -41.95
N LEU A 123 17.63 10.52 -40.72
CA LEU A 123 17.49 9.34 -39.87
C LEU A 123 16.02 9.01 -39.61
N SER A 124 15.14 9.08 -40.61
CA SER A 124 13.86 8.39 -40.53
C SER A 124 14.14 6.88 -40.47
N VAL A 125 14.49 6.39 -39.27
CA VAL A 125 14.54 4.98 -38.92
C VAL A 125 13.09 4.54 -38.75
N ASP A 126 12.32 4.68 -39.84
CA ASP A 126 11.08 3.97 -40.02
C ASP A 126 11.46 2.57 -40.53
N GLU A 127 10.74 1.57 -40.01
CA GLU A 127 10.62 0.17 -40.46
C GLU A 127 11.25 -0.96 -39.64
N ALA A 128 12.14 -0.75 -38.66
CA ALA A 128 12.70 -1.87 -37.86
C ALA A 128 12.17 -2.03 -36.42
N ALA A 129 11.38 -1.07 -35.90
CA ALA A 129 10.95 -1.06 -34.49
C ALA A 129 9.50 -1.51 -34.25
N CYS A 130 8.88 -2.22 -35.20
CA CYS A 130 7.45 -2.58 -35.16
C CYS A 130 7.18 -3.99 -34.57
N HIS A 131 8.08 -4.54 -33.76
CA HIS A 131 7.90 -5.84 -33.11
C HIS A 131 8.21 -5.75 -31.61
N ALA A 132 7.37 -6.39 -30.78
CA ALA A 132 7.51 -6.40 -29.31
C ALA A 132 8.90 -6.86 -28.82
N GLU A 133 9.59 -7.66 -29.62
CA GLU A 133 10.95 -8.11 -29.34
C GLU A 133 11.96 -6.94 -29.36
N GLY A 134 11.82 -6.00 -30.30
CA GLY A 134 12.65 -4.79 -30.36
C GLY A 134 12.42 -3.86 -29.16
N THR A 135 11.18 -3.75 -28.70
CA THR A 135 10.79 -2.99 -27.50
C THR A 135 11.47 -3.55 -26.26
N MET A 136 11.47 -4.87 -26.09
CA MET A 136 12.09 -5.49 -24.92
C MET A 136 13.60 -5.34 -24.90
N VAL A 137 14.27 -5.42 -26.06
CA VAL A 137 15.71 -5.17 -26.15
C VAL A 137 16.04 -3.74 -25.71
N ALA A 138 15.22 -2.75 -26.09
CA ALA A 138 15.38 -1.37 -25.65
C ALA A 138 15.10 -1.21 -24.15
N LEU A 139 14.06 -1.84 -23.61
CA LEU A 139 13.70 -1.77 -22.19
C LEU A 139 14.70 -2.48 -21.27
N GLN A 140 15.42 -3.49 -21.77
CA GLN A 140 16.46 -4.22 -21.04
C GLN A 140 17.85 -3.60 -21.21
N ASN A 141 17.98 -2.50 -21.95
CA ASN A 141 19.24 -1.79 -22.10
C ASN A 141 19.72 -1.29 -20.72
N PRO A 142 20.92 -1.70 -20.25
CA PRO A 142 21.47 -1.25 -18.97
C PRO A 142 21.58 0.27 -18.85
N ASN A 143 21.80 0.97 -19.97
CA ASN A 143 21.92 2.42 -20.02
C ASN A 143 20.56 3.14 -19.92
N ALA A 144 19.44 2.43 -20.14
CA ALA A 144 18.10 2.97 -19.93
C ALA A 144 17.74 3.06 -18.44
N LEU A 145 18.50 2.38 -17.56
CA LEU A 145 18.35 2.41 -16.10
C LEU A 145 16.89 2.13 -15.63
N LEU A 146 16.15 1.36 -16.43
CA LEU A 146 14.77 0.97 -16.13
C LEU A 146 14.74 -0.21 -15.16
N ARG A 147 13.69 -0.27 -14.33
CA ARG A 147 13.48 -1.29 -13.30
C ARG A 147 12.22 -2.09 -13.58
N ASN A 148 12.18 -3.32 -13.06
CA ASN A 148 10.99 -4.19 -13.06
C ASN A 148 10.44 -4.53 -14.46
N THR A 149 11.29 -4.65 -15.48
CA THR A 149 10.86 -5.03 -16.83
C THR A 149 10.63 -6.55 -16.90
N GLN A 150 9.49 -6.97 -17.45
CA GLN A 150 9.07 -8.37 -17.51
C GLN A 150 8.89 -8.83 -18.97
N LYS A 151 9.65 -9.84 -19.41
CA LYS A 151 9.56 -10.37 -20.78
C LYS A 151 8.15 -10.80 -21.22
N PRO A 152 7.32 -11.44 -20.38
CA PRO A 152 5.97 -11.84 -20.77
C PRO A 152 5.04 -10.67 -21.13
N LEU A 153 5.34 -9.45 -20.66
CA LEU A 153 4.52 -8.25 -20.86
C LEU A 153 5.00 -7.38 -22.04
N ALA A 154 5.92 -7.89 -22.86
CA ALA A 154 6.53 -7.18 -23.99
C ALA A 154 5.54 -6.43 -24.88
N GLN A 155 4.48 -7.13 -25.32
CA GLN A 155 3.46 -6.55 -26.18
C GLN A 155 2.68 -5.44 -25.46
N ALA A 156 2.30 -5.67 -24.21
CA ALA A 156 1.55 -4.69 -23.41
C ALA A 156 2.37 -3.42 -23.13
N TYR A 157 3.69 -3.55 -22.93
CA TYR A 157 4.58 -2.39 -22.86
C TYR A 157 4.62 -1.64 -24.18
N GLN A 158 4.78 -2.35 -25.30
CA GLN A 158 4.83 -1.73 -26.62
C GLN A 158 3.56 -0.93 -26.92
N ASP A 159 2.39 -1.50 -26.64
CA ASP A 159 1.11 -0.85 -26.90
C ASP A 159 0.94 0.39 -26.02
N THR A 160 1.29 0.30 -24.73
CA THR A 160 1.19 1.41 -23.77
C THR A 160 2.17 2.54 -24.10
N LEU A 161 3.43 2.20 -24.39
CA LEU A 161 4.45 3.18 -24.77
C LEU A 161 4.11 3.87 -26.09
N SER A 162 3.57 3.14 -27.06
CA SER A 162 3.10 3.71 -28.34
C SER A 162 1.97 4.71 -28.12
N LYS A 163 1.01 4.40 -27.24
CA LYS A 163 -0.07 5.33 -26.86
C LYS A 163 0.47 6.55 -26.12
N ALA A 164 1.40 6.36 -25.17
CA ALA A 164 2.02 7.46 -24.43
C ALA A 164 2.79 8.40 -25.36
N LYS A 165 3.52 7.85 -26.33
CA LYS A 165 4.25 8.61 -27.35
C LYS A 165 3.29 9.46 -28.20
N ARG A 166 2.24 8.87 -28.78
CA ARG A 166 1.22 9.60 -29.55
C ARG A 166 0.59 10.73 -28.73
N LYS A 167 0.21 10.44 -27.48
CA LYS A 167 -0.39 11.42 -26.59
C LYS A 167 0.55 12.61 -26.30
N LYS A 168 1.86 12.40 -26.31
CA LYS A 168 2.87 13.46 -26.14
C LYS A 168 3.05 14.27 -27.42
N GLU A 169 3.11 13.62 -28.58
CA GLU A 169 3.13 14.25 -29.90
C GLU A 169 1.90 15.15 -30.12
N ASP A 170 0.71 14.70 -29.71
CA ASP A 170 -0.54 15.46 -29.80
C ASP A 170 -0.52 16.71 -28.89
N GLN A 171 0.01 16.59 -27.67
CA GLN A 171 0.14 17.71 -26.73
C GLN A 171 1.14 18.77 -27.21
N ALA A 172 2.25 18.33 -27.81
CA ALA A 172 3.22 19.23 -28.43
C ALA A 172 2.62 19.94 -29.66
N SER A 173 1.77 19.25 -30.42
CA SER A 173 1.10 19.81 -31.60
C SER A 173 -0.02 20.81 -31.25
N GLY A 174 -0.76 20.60 -30.16
CA GLY A 174 -1.87 21.48 -29.73
C GLY A 174 -1.45 22.86 -29.21
N ARG A 175 -0.21 23.05 -28.78
CA ARG A 175 0.34 24.35 -28.35
C ARG A 175 0.74 25.28 -29.50
N ARG A 176 0.64 24.83 -30.77
CA ARG A 176 1.15 25.50 -31.99
C ARG A 176 0.23 26.59 -32.59
N SER A 177 -0.47 27.40 -31.79
CA SER A 177 -1.43 28.38 -32.36
C SER A 177 -0.92 29.82 -32.59
N SER A 178 0.26 30.28 -32.15
CA SER A 178 0.50 31.73 -32.26
C SER A 178 1.92 32.30 -32.37
N VAL A 179 2.98 31.52 -32.63
CA VAL A 179 4.27 32.16 -33.01
C VAL A 179 4.96 31.37 -34.10
N ALA A 180 5.09 32.03 -35.26
CA ALA A 180 6.02 31.64 -36.30
C ALA A 180 7.44 31.96 -35.83
N THR A 181 8.11 31.01 -35.19
CA THR A 181 9.58 31.01 -35.09
C THR A 181 10.10 29.58 -35.06
N GLU A 182 11.04 29.37 -35.97
CA GLU A 182 11.92 28.23 -36.14
C GLU A 182 12.51 27.75 -34.81
N GLU A 183 12.06 26.61 -34.29
CA GLU A 183 12.78 25.80 -33.28
C GLU A 183 11.93 24.54 -33.02
N ARG A 184 12.12 23.50 -33.85
CA ARG A 184 11.62 22.16 -33.52
C ARG A 184 12.48 21.61 -32.39
N ASP A 185 12.04 21.74 -31.14
CA ASP A 185 12.73 21.09 -30.03
C ASP A 185 12.40 19.59 -30.07
N VAL A 186 13.24 18.82 -30.77
CA VAL A 186 13.08 17.36 -31.03
C VAL A 186 12.87 16.55 -29.74
N TYR A 187 13.21 17.12 -28.59
CA TYR A 187 13.05 16.53 -27.27
C TYR A 187 11.62 16.63 -26.71
N GLU A 188 10.75 17.49 -27.24
CA GLU A 188 9.33 17.56 -26.84
C GLU A 188 8.52 16.34 -27.33
N GLU A 189 8.97 15.69 -28.41
CA GLU A 189 8.25 14.58 -29.06
C GLU A 189 8.68 13.18 -28.54
N LEU A 190 9.78 13.11 -27.76
CA LEU A 190 10.31 11.84 -27.22
C LEU A 190 9.88 11.62 -25.77
N LEU A 191 9.56 10.37 -25.42
CA LEU A 191 9.30 10.00 -24.02
C LEU A 191 10.60 10.07 -23.21
N THR A 192 10.52 10.70 -22.03
CA THR A 192 11.58 10.72 -21.04
C THR A 192 11.68 9.35 -20.36
N GLN A 193 12.84 9.08 -19.75
CA GLN A 193 13.05 7.87 -18.95
C GLN A 193 11.98 7.70 -17.86
N GLN A 194 11.56 8.79 -17.20
CA GLN A 194 10.54 8.77 -16.16
C GLN A 194 9.17 8.37 -16.71
N GLU A 195 8.79 8.88 -17.88
CA GLU A 195 7.53 8.52 -18.57
C GLU A 195 7.54 7.05 -19.02
N ILE A 196 8.69 6.55 -19.51
CA ILE A 196 8.86 5.14 -19.87
C ILE A 196 8.74 4.26 -18.62
N GLN A 197 9.43 4.60 -17.52
CA GLN A 197 9.35 3.84 -16.27
C GLN A 197 7.93 3.85 -15.69
N SER A 198 7.23 4.98 -15.75
CA SER A 198 5.83 5.10 -15.32
C SER A 198 4.92 4.19 -16.15
N SER A 199 5.11 4.14 -17.47
CA SER A 199 4.37 3.26 -18.38
C SER A 199 4.63 1.78 -18.08
N VAL A 200 5.88 1.40 -17.83
CA VAL A 200 6.26 0.03 -17.43
C VAL A 200 5.60 -0.35 -16.10
N ASN A 201 5.67 0.55 -15.11
CA ASN A 201 5.05 0.33 -13.81
C ASN A 201 3.53 0.16 -13.95
N HIS A 202 2.88 1.01 -14.75
CA HIS A 202 1.43 0.93 -15.00
C HIS A 202 1.02 -0.42 -15.60
N VAL A 203 1.74 -0.89 -16.64
CA VAL A 203 1.47 -2.20 -17.26
C VAL A 203 1.71 -3.34 -16.26
N ASN A 204 2.77 -3.27 -15.46
CA ASN A 204 3.04 -4.26 -14.42
C ASN A 204 1.92 -4.33 -13.37
N THR A 205 1.48 -3.17 -12.88
CA THR A 205 0.40 -3.11 -11.88
C THR A 205 -0.90 -3.62 -12.47
N SER A 206 -1.25 -3.24 -13.71
CA SER A 206 -2.45 -3.72 -14.40
C SER A 206 -2.42 -5.24 -14.61
N ALA A 207 -1.28 -5.79 -15.06
CA ALA A 207 -1.13 -7.24 -15.23
C ALA A 207 -1.23 -8.00 -13.90
N ALA A 208 -0.67 -7.45 -12.81
CA ALA A 208 -0.74 -8.07 -11.49
C ALA A 208 -2.17 -8.04 -10.92
N ILE A 209 -2.90 -6.93 -11.10
CA ILE A 209 -4.32 -6.83 -10.75
C ILE A 209 -5.15 -7.84 -11.55
N GLN A 210 -4.86 -8.01 -12.84
CA GLN A 210 -5.56 -8.99 -13.66
C GLN A 210 -5.31 -10.43 -13.18
N GLN A 211 -4.06 -10.79 -12.85
CA GLN A 211 -3.73 -12.10 -12.28
C GLN A 211 -4.46 -12.34 -10.96
N LEU A 212 -4.54 -11.33 -10.11
CA LEU A 212 -5.27 -11.41 -8.85
C LEU A 212 -6.76 -11.64 -9.07
N ASN A 213 -7.40 -10.87 -9.96
CA ASN A 213 -8.82 -11.05 -10.26
C ASN A 213 -9.10 -12.44 -10.87
N GLN A 214 -8.21 -12.95 -11.72
CA GLN A 214 -8.31 -14.32 -12.24
C GLN A 214 -8.20 -15.37 -11.13
N ALA A 215 -7.27 -15.20 -10.18
CA ALA A 215 -7.16 -16.09 -9.03
C ALA A 215 -8.45 -16.07 -8.16
N LEU A 216 -9.09 -14.91 -8.02
CA LEU A 216 -10.39 -14.79 -7.35
C LEU A 216 -11.55 -15.43 -8.13
N ASP A 217 -11.50 -15.45 -9.47
CA ASP A 217 -12.51 -16.12 -10.30
C ASP A 217 -12.45 -17.64 -10.15
N VAL A 218 -11.25 -18.21 -10.07
CA VAL A 218 -11.05 -19.67 -9.92
C VAL A 218 -10.95 -20.12 -8.46
N GLU A 219 -11.07 -19.18 -7.52
CA GLU A 219 -10.98 -19.39 -6.08
C GLU A 219 -9.67 -20.06 -5.61
N ASP A 220 -8.57 -19.78 -6.30
CA ASP A 220 -7.26 -20.35 -5.98
C ASP A 220 -6.55 -19.48 -4.93
N GLU A 221 -6.60 -19.93 -3.68
CA GLU A 221 -5.95 -19.30 -2.53
C GLU A 221 -4.44 -19.09 -2.73
N LYS A 222 -3.75 -20.08 -3.32
CA LYS A 222 -2.29 -20.02 -3.50
C LYS A 222 -1.92 -19.02 -4.59
N ALA A 223 -2.67 -19.02 -5.70
CA ALA A 223 -2.48 -18.06 -6.77
C ALA A 223 -2.85 -16.63 -6.34
N LEU A 224 -3.88 -16.48 -5.51
CA LEU A 224 -4.25 -15.19 -4.92
C LEU A 224 -3.13 -14.64 -4.06
N LEU A 225 -2.61 -15.45 -3.13
CA LEU A 225 -1.50 -15.04 -2.25
C LEU A 225 -0.23 -14.72 -3.04
N ALA A 226 0.10 -15.52 -4.06
CA ALA A 226 1.22 -15.25 -4.95
C ALA A 226 1.04 -13.90 -5.69
N SER A 227 -0.17 -13.59 -6.14
CA SER A 227 -0.50 -12.33 -6.81
C SER A 227 -0.39 -11.14 -5.86
N LEU A 228 -0.89 -11.24 -4.62
CA LEU A 228 -0.79 -10.20 -3.59
C LEU A 228 0.66 -9.82 -3.25
N ARG A 229 1.60 -10.78 -3.37
CA ARG A 229 3.04 -10.57 -3.13
C ARG A 229 3.78 -9.94 -4.30
N LEU A 230 3.15 -9.75 -5.46
CA LEU A 230 3.82 -9.19 -6.63
C LEU A 230 4.32 -7.77 -6.29
N PRO A 231 5.64 -7.48 -6.43
CA PRO A 231 6.20 -6.16 -6.12
C PRO A 231 5.54 -5.02 -6.92
N ALA A 232 5.00 -5.34 -8.10
CA ALA A 232 4.26 -4.42 -8.96
C ALA A 232 2.98 -3.86 -8.31
N LEU A 233 2.36 -4.62 -7.40
CA LEU A 233 1.21 -4.15 -6.65
C LEU A 233 1.61 -3.28 -5.48
N GLY A 234 2.85 -3.36 -4.98
CA GLY A 234 3.37 -2.55 -3.88
C GLY A 234 2.48 -2.55 -2.65
N LEU A 235 1.87 -3.69 -2.33
CA LEU A 235 0.98 -3.89 -1.19
C LEU A 235 1.80 -4.09 0.07
N VAL A 236 1.29 -3.59 1.20
CA VAL A 236 1.94 -3.67 2.51
C VAL A 236 1.09 -4.52 3.44
N GLY A 237 1.74 -5.32 4.28
CA GLY A 237 1.07 -6.10 5.32
C GLY A 237 0.42 -7.41 4.83
N VAL A 238 0.84 -7.97 3.70
CA VAL A 238 0.36 -9.30 3.28
C VAL A 238 0.94 -10.36 4.23
N LEU A 239 0.07 -11.09 4.94
CA LEU A 239 0.42 -12.13 5.90
C LEU A 239 0.00 -13.51 5.40
N ASP A 240 0.92 -14.47 5.48
CA ASP A 240 0.74 -15.83 4.97
C ASP A 240 -0.37 -16.58 5.71
N ASP A 241 -0.42 -16.42 7.03
CA ASP A 241 -1.38 -17.10 7.91
C ASP A 241 -2.84 -16.64 7.64
N ASN A 242 -3.02 -15.48 7.00
CA ASN A 242 -4.33 -14.90 6.68
C ASN A 242 -4.80 -15.23 5.26
N SER A 243 -4.16 -16.17 4.56
CA SER A 243 -4.46 -16.49 3.16
C SER A 243 -5.92 -16.87 2.91
N CYS A 244 -6.50 -17.69 3.79
CA CYS A 244 -7.89 -18.10 3.72
C CYS A 244 -8.85 -16.92 3.95
N PHE A 245 -8.56 -16.07 4.94
CA PHE A 245 -9.32 -14.85 5.23
C PHE A 245 -9.31 -13.89 4.05
N TYR A 246 -8.16 -13.68 3.40
CA TYR A 246 -8.09 -12.83 2.22
C TYR A 246 -9.02 -13.31 1.12
N LEU A 247 -9.04 -14.62 0.81
CA LEU A 247 -9.89 -15.15 -0.25
C LEU A 247 -11.38 -14.87 0.02
N GLU A 248 -11.85 -15.13 1.23
CA GLU A 248 -13.26 -14.92 1.61
C GLU A 248 -13.65 -13.44 1.54
N HIS A 249 -12.85 -12.57 2.14
CA HIS A 249 -13.13 -11.13 2.17
C HIS A 249 -13.01 -10.47 0.78
N PHE A 250 -12.05 -10.91 -0.05
CA PHE A 250 -11.96 -10.42 -1.43
C PHE A 250 -13.16 -10.85 -2.28
N LYS A 251 -13.68 -12.06 -2.07
CA LYS A 251 -14.93 -12.51 -2.72
C LYS A 251 -16.11 -11.63 -2.28
N SER A 252 -16.31 -11.48 -0.98
CA SER A 252 -17.39 -10.64 -0.44
C SER A 252 -17.31 -9.20 -0.97
N TYR A 253 -16.13 -8.59 -0.92
CA TYR A 253 -15.92 -7.23 -1.44
C TYR A 253 -16.22 -7.14 -2.94
N ARG A 254 -15.81 -8.13 -3.74
CA ARG A 254 -16.09 -8.17 -5.18
C ARG A 254 -17.56 -8.34 -5.48
N GLU A 255 -18.28 -9.18 -4.73
CA GLU A 255 -19.73 -9.35 -4.88
C GLU A 255 -20.49 -8.05 -4.62
N HIS A 256 -20.08 -7.30 -3.60
CA HIS A 256 -20.61 -5.96 -3.35
C HIS A 256 -20.29 -5.00 -4.49
N LYS A 257 -19.04 -4.99 -4.98
CA LYS A 257 -18.64 -4.12 -6.10
C LYS A 257 -19.38 -4.41 -7.40
N VAL A 258 -19.64 -5.68 -7.69
CA VAL A 258 -20.40 -6.11 -8.87
C VAL A 258 -21.86 -5.61 -8.82
N LYS A 259 -22.46 -5.55 -7.63
CA LYS A 259 -23.81 -4.98 -7.44
C LYS A 259 -23.84 -3.48 -7.73
N ASP A 260 -22.81 -2.74 -7.36
CA ASP A 260 -22.77 -1.28 -7.48
C ASP A 260 -22.26 -0.79 -8.85
N ALA A 261 -21.23 -1.44 -9.40
CA ALA A 261 -20.51 -1.01 -10.60
C ALA A 261 -20.68 -1.94 -11.82
N GLY A 262 -21.44 -3.03 -11.67
CA GLY A 262 -21.75 -4.00 -12.74
C GLY A 262 -20.78 -5.18 -12.83
N ALA A 263 -21.16 -6.17 -13.66
CA ALA A 263 -20.49 -7.48 -13.75
C ALA A 263 -19.01 -7.45 -14.19
N SER A 264 -18.55 -6.35 -14.79
CA SER A 264 -17.16 -6.20 -15.24
C SER A 264 -16.26 -5.44 -14.26
N ALA A 265 -16.76 -5.12 -13.06
CA ALA A 265 -16.02 -4.33 -12.09
C ALA A 265 -14.84 -5.13 -11.52
N GLN A 266 -13.62 -4.67 -11.78
CA GLN A 266 -12.38 -5.26 -11.26
C GLN A 266 -11.89 -4.50 -10.03
N LEU A 267 -11.19 -5.20 -9.13
CA LEU A 267 -10.58 -4.57 -7.97
C LEU A 267 -9.37 -3.71 -8.37
N GLU A 268 -9.30 -2.50 -7.85
CA GLU A 268 -8.19 -1.56 -8.04
C GLU A 268 -7.17 -1.67 -6.90
N ARG A 269 -5.93 -1.21 -7.13
CA ARG A 269 -4.82 -1.34 -6.16
C ARG A 269 -5.19 -0.80 -4.77
N GLU A 270 -5.86 0.36 -4.71
CA GLU A 270 -6.25 1.02 -3.47
C GLU A 270 -7.29 0.18 -2.70
N GLU A 271 -8.20 -0.47 -3.41
CA GLU A 271 -9.19 -1.37 -2.83
C GLU A 271 -8.52 -2.65 -2.32
N LEU A 272 -7.54 -3.18 -3.07
CA LEU A 272 -6.75 -4.33 -2.61
C LEU A 272 -6.08 -4.04 -1.28
N GLN A 273 -5.43 -2.88 -1.14
CA GLN A 273 -4.78 -2.49 0.11
C GLN A 273 -5.79 -2.35 1.26
N LYS A 274 -6.96 -1.76 1.01
CA LYS A 274 -8.03 -1.62 2.02
C LYS A 274 -8.52 -2.97 2.52
N VAL A 275 -8.78 -3.91 1.60
CA VAL A 275 -9.23 -5.26 1.97
C VAL A 275 -8.16 -5.97 2.80
N ILE A 276 -6.88 -5.93 2.41
CA ILE A 276 -5.79 -6.55 3.18
C ILE A 276 -5.70 -5.96 4.58
N THR A 277 -5.69 -4.64 4.71
CA THR A 277 -5.63 -3.96 6.01
C THR A 277 -6.80 -4.36 6.89
N SER A 278 -8.03 -4.30 6.36
CA SER A 278 -9.23 -4.69 7.11
C SER A 278 -9.23 -6.17 7.51
N CYS A 279 -8.83 -7.07 6.61
CA CYS A 279 -8.72 -8.50 6.91
C CYS A 279 -7.73 -8.76 8.04
N ASN A 280 -6.57 -8.10 8.01
CA ASN A 280 -5.56 -8.25 9.06
C ASN A 280 -6.04 -7.70 10.40
N GLU A 281 -6.71 -6.56 10.41
CA GLU A 281 -7.28 -5.98 11.62
C GLU A 281 -8.34 -6.91 12.24
N ILE A 282 -9.22 -7.49 11.42
CA ILE A 282 -10.24 -8.46 11.86
C ILE A 282 -9.59 -9.73 12.39
N ALA A 283 -8.65 -10.32 11.65
CA ALA A 283 -7.97 -11.55 12.07
C ALA A 283 -7.20 -11.37 13.39
N GLU A 284 -6.51 -10.24 13.52
CA GLU A 284 -5.77 -9.91 14.75
C GLU A 284 -6.72 -9.59 15.92
N ALA A 285 -7.84 -8.89 15.68
CA ALA A 285 -8.85 -8.67 16.71
C ALA A 285 -9.49 -9.98 17.18
N GLU A 286 -9.80 -10.90 16.26
CA GLU A 286 -10.34 -12.23 16.60
C GLU A 286 -9.35 -13.03 17.44
N LYS A 287 -8.06 -12.96 17.09
CA LYS A 287 -6.99 -13.59 17.87
C LYS A 287 -6.90 -13.02 19.28
N ARG A 288 -6.90 -11.70 19.45
CA ARG A 288 -6.87 -11.05 20.78
C ARG A 288 -8.12 -11.41 21.60
N LYS A 289 -9.28 -11.48 20.97
CA LYS A 289 -10.53 -11.94 21.60
C LYS A 289 -10.40 -13.36 22.12
N GLN A 290 -9.86 -14.27 21.31
CA GLN A 290 -9.64 -15.65 21.72
C GLN A 290 -8.63 -15.76 22.88
N GLU A 291 -7.54 -14.99 22.85
CA GLU A 291 -6.56 -14.91 23.94
C GLU A 291 -7.21 -14.38 25.23
N ALA A 292 -8.07 -13.36 25.14
CA ALA A 292 -8.80 -12.82 26.28
C ALA A 292 -9.78 -13.83 26.89
N VAL A 293 -10.51 -14.60 26.07
CA VAL A 293 -11.39 -15.68 26.54
C VAL A 293 -10.61 -16.78 27.26
N VAL A 294 -9.41 -17.12 26.77
CA VAL A 294 -8.53 -18.09 27.45
C VAL A 294 -8.09 -17.52 28.81
N ALA A 295 -7.73 -16.23 28.87
CA ALA A 295 -7.33 -15.57 30.11
C ALA A 295 -8.48 -15.52 31.13
N ILE A 296 -9.70 -15.18 30.71
CA ILE A 296 -10.91 -15.19 31.54
C ILE A 296 -11.15 -16.59 32.11
N ASN A 297 -11.12 -17.61 31.24
CA ASN A 297 -11.33 -18.98 31.68
C ASN A 297 -10.27 -19.46 32.68
N ALA A 298 -9.03 -18.98 32.56
CA ALA A 298 -7.96 -19.26 33.52
C ALA A 298 -8.18 -18.52 34.85
N ALA A 299 -8.62 -17.24 34.81
CA ALA A 299 -8.93 -16.45 35.99
C ALA A 299 -10.07 -17.09 36.80
N ILE A 300 -11.16 -17.50 36.15
CA ILE A 300 -12.28 -18.17 36.79
C ILE A 300 -11.81 -19.43 37.54
N ARG A 301 -10.92 -20.23 36.94
CA ARG A 301 -10.38 -21.46 37.57
C ARG A 301 -9.52 -21.19 38.79
N LYS A 302 -8.87 -20.02 38.88
CA LYS A 302 -8.09 -19.65 40.08
C LYS A 302 -9.00 -19.38 41.28
N GLY A 303 -10.25 -18.99 41.05
CA GLY A 303 -11.21 -18.78 42.13
C GLY A 303 -11.07 -17.43 42.86
N VAL A 304 -10.33 -16.47 42.29
CA VAL A 304 -10.12 -15.14 42.88
C VAL A 304 -11.09 -14.15 42.23
N PRO A 305 -12.08 -13.61 42.97
CA PRO A 305 -13.09 -12.70 42.41
C PRO A 305 -12.51 -11.50 41.68
N GLU A 306 -11.50 -10.86 42.26
CA GLU A 306 -10.86 -9.67 41.74
C GLU A 306 -10.14 -9.94 40.41
N GLU A 307 -9.44 -11.07 40.30
CA GLU A 307 -8.78 -11.46 39.03
C GLU A 307 -9.80 -11.81 37.95
N THR A 308 -10.92 -12.43 38.32
CA THR A 308 -11.97 -12.78 37.37
C THR A 308 -12.66 -11.54 36.82
N VAL A 309 -13.04 -10.58 37.67
CA VAL A 309 -13.66 -9.34 37.17
C VAL A 309 -12.69 -8.49 36.35
N GLU A 310 -11.41 -8.45 36.73
CA GLU A 310 -10.37 -7.77 35.95
C GLU A 310 -10.22 -8.41 34.56
N ALA A 311 -10.23 -9.73 34.47
CA ALA A 311 -10.18 -10.44 33.19
C ALA A 311 -11.44 -10.20 32.34
N LEU A 312 -12.63 -10.17 32.96
CA LEU A 312 -13.90 -9.88 32.28
C LEU A 312 -13.97 -8.45 31.74
N LEU A 313 -13.31 -7.50 32.41
CA LEU A 313 -13.23 -6.09 31.98
C LEU A 313 -12.27 -5.86 30.81
N ASN A 314 -11.56 -6.88 30.35
CA ASN A 314 -10.66 -6.76 29.20
C ASN A 314 -11.47 -6.41 27.92
N PRO A 315 -11.25 -5.22 27.31
CA PRO A 315 -12.04 -4.79 26.14
C PRO A 315 -11.84 -5.69 24.93
N GLU A 316 -10.69 -6.36 24.81
CA GLU A 316 -10.41 -7.30 23.73
C GLU A 316 -11.34 -8.51 23.77
N ALA A 317 -11.92 -8.85 24.94
CA ALA A 317 -12.88 -9.94 25.08
C ALA A 317 -14.25 -9.62 24.46
N GLN A 318 -14.55 -8.35 24.15
CA GLN A 318 -15.82 -7.90 23.56
C GLN A 318 -17.07 -8.38 24.30
N LEU A 319 -16.98 -8.50 25.64
CA LEU A 319 -18.08 -8.90 26.50
C LEU A 319 -19.08 -7.76 26.73
N PRO A 320 -20.32 -8.08 27.15
CA PRO A 320 -21.29 -7.08 27.64
C PRO A 320 -20.76 -6.29 28.83
N ILE A 321 -21.53 -5.29 29.27
CA ILE A 321 -21.15 -4.42 30.40
C ILE A 321 -20.89 -5.28 31.65
N VAL A 322 -19.73 -5.07 32.28
CA VAL A 322 -19.28 -5.75 33.50
C VAL A 322 -19.17 -4.74 34.63
N TYR A 323 -19.67 -5.10 35.82
CA TYR A 323 -19.62 -4.24 37.00
C TYR A 323 -18.55 -4.70 37.99
N HIS A 324 -17.58 -3.84 38.30
CA HIS A 324 -16.51 -4.18 39.24
C HIS A 324 -17.03 -4.58 40.64
N THR A 325 -18.18 -4.03 41.06
CA THR A 325 -18.80 -4.33 42.36
C THR A 325 -19.36 -5.76 42.44
N ALA A 326 -19.62 -6.43 41.31
CA ALA A 326 -20.20 -7.76 41.25
C ALA A 326 -19.15 -8.89 41.13
N ALA A 327 -17.90 -8.63 41.52
CA ALA A 327 -16.79 -9.56 41.36
C ALA A 327 -17.07 -10.96 41.97
N SER A 328 -17.60 -11.00 43.19
CA SER A 328 -17.91 -12.24 43.91
C SER A 328 -19.05 -13.02 43.23
N LEU A 329 -20.07 -12.32 42.70
CA LEU A 329 -21.17 -12.90 41.93
C LEU A 329 -20.66 -13.54 40.63
N TYR A 330 -19.87 -12.80 39.83
CA TYR A 330 -19.32 -13.34 38.59
C TYR A 330 -18.46 -14.58 38.86
N GLN A 331 -17.56 -14.51 39.83
CA GLN A 331 -16.66 -15.63 40.15
C GLN A 331 -17.42 -16.87 40.61
N ALA A 332 -18.42 -16.74 41.49
CA ALA A 332 -19.15 -17.89 42.00
C ALA A 332 -20.00 -18.57 40.91
N GLU A 333 -20.73 -17.78 40.13
CA GLU A 333 -21.65 -18.29 39.11
C GLU A 333 -20.91 -18.81 37.89
N LEU A 334 -19.91 -18.08 37.36
CA LEU A 334 -19.12 -18.54 36.21
C LEU A 334 -18.28 -19.77 36.54
N PHE A 335 -17.78 -19.89 37.77
CA PHE A 335 -17.09 -21.11 38.22
C PHE A 335 -18.05 -22.29 38.28
N SER A 336 -19.25 -22.10 38.80
CA SER A 336 -20.29 -23.14 38.83
C SER A 336 -20.68 -23.59 37.41
N LEU A 337 -20.80 -22.65 36.47
CA LEU A 337 -21.03 -22.94 35.05
C LEU A 337 -19.87 -23.73 34.45
N GLN A 338 -18.61 -23.33 34.69
CA GLN A 338 -17.44 -24.09 34.24
C GLN A 338 -17.40 -25.52 34.77
N LEU A 339 -17.81 -25.77 36.02
CA LEU A 339 -17.90 -27.12 36.58
C LEU A 339 -18.99 -27.96 35.90
N GLY A 340 -20.09 -27.34 35.49
CA GLY A 340 -21.18 -28.00 34.77
C GLY A 340 -20.83 -28.37 33.33
N CYS A 341 -19.90 -27.65 32.71
CA CYS A 341 -19.42 -27.94 31.36
C CYS A 341 -18.61 -29.25 31.32
N GLN A 342 -19.09 -30.24 30.56
CA GLN A 342 -18.40 -31.53 30.36
C GLN A 342 -17.05 -31.39 29.61
N ASN A 343 -16.85 -30.25 28.94
CA ASN A 343 -15.63 -29.95 28.19
C ASN A 343 -14.60 -29.24 29.07
N LYS A 344 -13.41 -29.84 29.22
CA LYS A 344 -12.26 -29.29 29.98
C LYS A 344 -11.68 -27.98 29.40
N ALA A 345 -12.25 -27.46 28.33
CA ALA A 345 -11.78 -26.26 27.64
C ALA A 345 -12.21 -24.96 28.33
N GLY A 346 -13.24 -24.98 29.18
CA GLY A 346 -13.86 -23.79 29.77
C GLY A 346 -15.07 -23.32 28.96
N LEU A 347 -15.56 -22.12 29.29
CA LEU A 347 -16.69 -21.47 28.63
C LEU A 347 -16.26 -20.85 27.29
N THR A 348 -17.08 -21.00 26.28
CA THR A 348 -16.93 -20.32 24.98
C THR A 348 -17.22 -18.82 25.10
N HIS A 349 -16.81 -18.04 24.10
CA HIS A 349 -17.12 -16.61 24.04
C HIS A 349 -18.63 -16.35 24.12
N GLU A 350 -19.44 -17.12 23.39
CA GLU A 350 -20.91 -16.98 23.39
C GLU A 350 -21.52 -17.27 24.77
N GLU A 351 -21.09 -18.35 25.42
CA GLU A 351 -21.53 -18.68 26.79
C GLU A 351 -21.12 -17.59 27.79
N LEU A 352 -19.91 -17.04 27.66
CA LEU A 352 -19.46 -15.94 28.50
C LEU A 352 -20.28 -14.67 28.28
N CYS A 353 -20.59 -14.30 27.03
CA CYS A 353 -21.45 -13.14 26.75
C CYS A 353 -22.80 -13.27 27.44
N VAL A 354 -23.49 -14.39 27.23
CA VAL A 354 -24.82 -14.62 27.82
C VAL A 354 -24.74 -14.65 29.34
N ALA A 355 -23.77 -15.37 29.91
CA ALA A 355 -23.63 -15.45 31.35
C ALA A 355 -23.31 -14.09 31.98
N VAL A 356 -22.41 -13.31 31.39
CA VAL A 356 -22.06 -11.97 31.88
C VAL A 356 -23.24 -11.03 31.78
N GLU A 357 -24.00 -11.02 30.67
CA GLU A 357 -25.21 -10.22 30.52
C GLU A 357 -26.24 -10.53 31.62
N MET A 358 -26.52 -11.82 31.84
CA MET A 358 -27.45 -12.25 32.88
C MET A 358 -26.96 -11.89 34.28
N LEU A 359 -25.67 -12.09 34.58
CA LEU A 359 -25.10 -11.81 35.90
C LEU A 359 -25.03 -10.30 36.18
N SER A 360 -24.74 -9.48 35.17
CA SER A 360 -24.81 -8.02 35.25
C SER A 360 -26.24 -7.54 35.50
N ALA A 361 -27.24 -8.18 34.89
CA ALA A 361 -28.64 -7.87 35.19
C ALA A 361 -29.03 -8.27 36.63
N VAL A 362 -28.53 -9.41 37.14
CA VAL A 362 -28.72 -9.81 38.54
C VAL A 362 -28.04 -8.84 39.50
N SER A 363 -26.85 -8.32 39.18
CA SER A 363 -26.18 -7.34 40.03
C SER A 363 -26.97 -6.05 40.13
N VAL A 364 -27.49 -5.54 39.01
CA VAL A 364 -28.37 -4.36 38.99
C VAL A 364 -29.63 -4.61 39.80
N LEU A 365 -30.26 -5.78 39.68
CA LEU A 365 -31.43 -6.12 40.49
C LEU A 365 -31.10 -6.11 42.00
N ASN A 366 -29.94 -6.62 42.41
CA ASN A 366 -29.52 -6.55 43.81
C ASN A 366 -29.35 -5.11 44.31
N GLU A 367 -28.76 -4.23 43.50
CA GLU A 367 -28.64 -2.80 43.83
C GLU A 367 -30.03 -2.14 43.96
N VAL A 368 -30.95 -2.44 43.06
CA VAL A 368 -32.34 -1.94 43.13
C VAL A 368 -33.05 -2.46 44.38
N LEU A 369 -32.89 -3.74 44.72
CA LEU A 369 -33.46 -4.31 45.95
C LEU A 369 -32.93 -3.64 47.22
N ASP A 370 -31.66 -3.20 47.21
CA ASP A 370 -31.05 -2.50 48.34
C ASP A 370 -31.68 -1.10 48.58
N THR A 371 -32.29 -0.50 47.55
CA THR A 371 -33.06 0.76 47.70
C THR A 371 -34.39 0.58 48.43
N LYS A 372 -34.89 -0.66 48.51
CA LYS A 372 -36.22 -1.02 49.07
C LYS A 372 -37.40 -0.30 48.39
N ASP A 373 -37.21 0.18 47.17
CA ASP A 373 -38.27 0.77 46.36
C ASP A 373 -38.96 -0.32 45.53
N SER A 374 -40.16 -0.73 45.95
CA SER A 374 -40.94 -1.76 45.24
C SER A 374 -41.27 -1.35 43.80
N VAL A 375 -41.37 -0.07 43.47
CA VAL A 375 -41.65 0.38 42.09
C VAL A 375 -40.45 0.12 41.19
N ALA A 376 -39.26 0.52 41.64
CA ALA A 376 -38.02 0.29 40.88
C ALA A 376 -37.73 -1.20 40.70
N VAL A 377 -38.01 -2.03 41.72
CA VAL A 377 -37.87 -3.50 41.63
C VAL A 377 -38.80 -4.07 40.57
N ILE A 378 -40.05 -3.61 40.48
CA ILE A 378 -41.02 -4.08 39.49
C ILE A 378 -40.59 -3.69 38.07
N GLU A 379 -40.11 -2.45 37.89
CA GLU A 379 -39.58 -1.98 36.61
C GLU A 379 -38.41 -2.88 36.18
N GLN A 380 -37.45 -3.13 37.07
CA GLN A 380 -36.32 -4.02 36.80
C GLN A 380 -36.75 -5.47 36.51
N LEU A 381 -37.75 -6.02 37.20
CA LEU A 381 -38.24 -7.38 36.92
C LEU A 381 -38.95 -7.49 35.56
N SER A 382 -39.58 -6.41 35.11
CA SER A 382 -40.36 -6.36 33.88
C SER A 382 -39.48 -6.11 32.65
N ASP A 383 -38.48 -5.22 32.78
CA ASP A 383 -37.68 -4.72 31.66
C ASP A 383 -36.33 -5.45 31.48
N SER A 384 -35.93 -6.28 32.45
CA SER A 384 -34.61 -6.89 32.45
C SER A 384 -34.53 -8.18 31.59
N PRO A 385 -33.38 -8.45 30.92
CA PRO A 385 -33.16 -9.67 30.13
C PRO A 385 -33.07 -10.97 30.96
N LEU A 386 -33.47 -10.94 32.24
CA LEU A 386 -33.34 -12.06 33.18
C LEU A 386 -34.28 -13.22 32.85
N GLY A 387 -35.37 -12.97 32.10
CA GLY A 387 -36.20 -14.02 31.51
C GLY A 387 -36.77 -15.03 32.51
N PHE A 388 -37.20 -14.57 33.69
CA PHE A 388 -37.76 -15.44 34.72
C PHE A 388 -39.00 -16.17 34.23
N SER A 389 -39.09 -17.47 34.53
CA SER A 389 -40.26 -18.28 34.17
C SER A 389 -41.43 -18.04 35.13
N GLY A 390 -42.65 -17.99 34.59
CA GLY A 390 -43.86 -17.88 35.41
C GLY A 390 -44.08 -16.50 36.05
N LEU A 391 -43.44 -15.44 35.52
CA LEU A 391 -43.71 -14.07 35.97
C LEU A 391 -45.14 -13.66 35.57
N ASP A 392 -45.97 -13.33 36.56
CA ASP A 392 -47.33 -12.84 36.35
C ASP A 392 -47.41 -11.33 36.63
N ALA A 393 -47.91 -10.57 35.66
CA ALA A 393 -48.07 -9.12 35.76
C ALA A 393 -48.98 -8.70 36.93
N ASP A 394 -49.96 -9.54 37.29
CA ASP A 394 -50.90 -9.24 38.37
C ASP A 394 -50.26 -9.42 39.77
N ASN A 395 -49.14 -10.15 39.86
CA ASN A 395 -48.45 -10.48 41.11
C ASN A 395 -47.12 -9.72 41.32
N LEU A 396 -46.77 -8.78 40.44
CA LEU A 396 -45.51 -8.03 40.47
C LEU A 396 -45.21 -7.37 41.82
N GLN A 397 -46.21 -6.77 42.45
CA GLN A 397 -46.06 -6.17 43.80
C GLN A 397 -45.69 -7.22 44.86
N ARG A 398 -46.33 -8.40 44.83
CA ARG A 398 -46.04 -9.48 45.78
C ARG A 398 -44.62 -10.04 45.58
N TYR A 399 -44.17 -10.18 44.32
CA TYR A 399 -42.79 -10.58 44.06
C TYR A 399 -41.80 -9.56 44.60
N ALA A 400 -42.01 -8.26 44.32
CA ALA A 400 -41.13 -7.19 44.75
C ALA A 400 -40.99 -7.13 46.27
N ASP A 401 -42.11 -7.12 47.01
CA ASP A 401 -42.09 -7.08 48.47
C ASP A 401 -41.41 -8.33 49.08
N THR A 402 -41.65 -9.50 48.49
CA THR A 402 -41.03 -10.76 48.95
C THR A 402 -39.53 -10.78 48.67
N LEU A 403 -39.10 -10.27 47.50
CA LEU A 403 -37.69 -10.17 47.14
C LEU A 403 -36.94 -9.16 48.00
N ILE A 404 -37.54 -8.02 48.33
CA ILE A 404 -36.96 -7.02 49.25
C ILE A 404 -36.74 -7.65 50.63
N ARG A 405 -37.73 -8.42 51.12
CA ARG A 405 -37.59 -9.16 52.39
C ARG A 405 -36.49 -10.22 52.30
N LEU A 406 -36.49 -11.02 51.23
CA LEU A 406 -35.48 -12.06 50.99
C LEU A 406 -34.07 -11.47 50.93
N ARG A 407 -33.91 -10.31 50.27
CA ARG A 407 -32.65 -9.56 50.21
C ARG A 407 -32.18 -9.15 51.59
N ALA A 408 -33.06 -8.58 52.42
CA ALA A 408 -32.73 -8.19 53.79
C ALA A 408 -32.31 -9.39 54.66
N GLU A 409 -33.00 -10.53 54.52
CA GLU A 409 -32.65 -11.79 55.21
C GLU A 409 -31.30 -12.34 54.75
N SER A 410 -31.03 -12.30 53.44
CA SER A 410 -29.76 -12.75 52.84
C SER A 410 -28.57 -11.92 53.33
N LEU A 411 -28.73 -10.60 53.36
CA LEU A 411 -27.72 -9.68 53.91
C LEU A 411 -27.46 -9.95 55.40
N ALA A 412 -28.50 -10.23 56.19
CA ALA A 412 -28.35 -10.59 57.60
C ALA A 412 -27.59 -11.93 57.80
N GLN A 413 -27.62 -12.82 56.80
CA GLN A 413 -26.84 -14.06 56.78
C GLN A 413 -25.42 -13.88 56.21
N GLY A 414 -25.03 -12.66 55.84
CA GLY A 414 -23.72 -12.35 55.29
C GLY A 414 -23.55 -12.71 53.81
N LYS A 415 -24.64 -12.95 53.08
CA LYS A 415 -24.60 -13.15 51.63
C LYS A 415 -24.67 -11.80 50.92
N GLU A 416 -23.68 -11.54 50.08
CA GLU A 416 -23.54 -10.26 49.37
C GLU A 416 -24.52 -10.08 48.22
N PHE A 417 -24.91 -11.16 47.55
CA PHE A 417 -25.81 -11.15 46.38
C PHE A 417 -26.89 -12.24 46.49
N LEU A 418 -28.08 -11.95 45.98
CA LEU A 418 -29.05 -12.95 45.55
C LEU A 418 -28.67 -13.42 44.14
N THR A 419 -28.70 -14.73 43.93
CA THR A 419 -28.44 -15.35 42.61
C THR A 419 -29.71 -15.36 41.76
N TRP A 420 -29.57 -15.59 40.45
CA TRP A 420 -30.74 -15.79 39.56
C TRP A 420 -31.66 -16.90 40.09
N ASN A 421 -31.07 -17.99 40.60
CA ASN A 421 -31.82 -19.12 41.16
C ASN A 421 -32.61 -18.74 42.42
N ASP A 422 -32.09 -17.84 43.26
CA ASP A 422 -32.81 -17.37 44.45
C ASP A 422 -34.02 -16.53 44.06
N VAL A 423 -33.87 -15.68 43.03
CA VAL A 423 -34.95 -14.85 42.50
C VAL A 423 -36.04 -15.72 41.85
N GLN A 424 -35.66 -16.69 41.02
CA GLN A 424 -36.62 -17.62 40.39
C GLN A 424 -37.40 -18.42 41.44
N LYS A 425 -36.72 -18.95 42.47
CA LYS A 425 -37.40 -19.66 43.58
C LYS A 425 -38.38 -18.78 44.33
N CYS A 426 -38.07 -17.50 44.49
CA CYS A 426 -38.97 -16.53 45.13
C CYS A 426 -40.25 -16.37 44.30
N ILE A 427 -40.11 -16.20 42.98
CA ILE A 427 -41.25 -16.07 42.05
C ILE A 427 -42.10 -17.34 42.10
N ASP A 428 -41.48 -18.52 42.00
CA ASP A 428 -42.18 -19.81 42.06
C ASP A 428 -42.96 -19.98 43.38
N THR A 429 -42.35 -19.59 44.51
CA THR A 429 -42.98 -19.67 45.83
C THR A 429 -44.20 -18.77 45.93
N VAL A 430 -44.10 -17.53 45.45
CA VAL A 430 -45.23 -16.59 45.45
C VAL A 430 -46.35 -17.08 44.54
N ASN A 431 -46.01 -17.67 43.39
CA ASN A 431 -47.01 -18.26 42.48
C ASN A 431 -47.78 -19.40 43.12
N VAL A 432 -47.09 -20.31 43.82
CA VAL A 432 -47.72 -21.39 44.56
C VAL A 432 -48.66 -20.84 45.64
N GLN A 433 -48.20 -19.87 46.43
CA GLN A 433 -49.02 -19.24 47.48
C GLN A 433 -50.26 -18.56 46.92
N VAL A 434 -50.13 -17.81 45.84
CA VAL A 434 -51.27 -17.17 45.16
C VAL A 434 -52.26 -18.23 44.66
N HIS A 435 -51.76 -19.30 44.04
CA HIS A 435 -52.62 -20.39 43.57
C HIS A 435 -53.39 -21.06 44.72
N GLU A 436 -52.72 -21.38 45.83
CA GLU A 436 -53.33 -21.96 47.04
C GLU A 436 -54.37 -21.02 47.67
N GLU A 437 -54.12 -19.70 47.70
CA GLU A 437 -55.07 -18.68 48.17
C GLU A 437 -56.32 -18.62 47.28
N HIS A 438 -56.15 -18.78 45.97
CA HIS A 438 -57.27 -18.83 45.04
C HIS A 438 -58.08 -20.11 45.22
N GLU A 439 -57.46 -21.28 45.29
CA GLU A 439 -58.17 -22.55 45.52
C GLU A 439 -58.91 -22.57 46.86
N SER A 440 -58.31 -22.02 47.92
CA SER A 440 -58.91 -21.96 49.26
C SER A 440 -60.08 -20.98 49.37
N LYS A 441 -60.25 -20.05 48.41
CA LYS A 441 -61.42 -19.16 48.34
C LYS A 441 -62.64 -19.81 47.66
N TYR A 442 -62.46 -20.95 47.00
CA TYR A 442 -63.53 -21.69 46.32
C TYR A 442 -64.02 -22.93 47.09
N PHE A 443 -63.46 -23.18 48.28
CA PHE A 443 -63.97 -24.11 49.29
C PHE A 443 -64.47 -23.33 50.51
#